data_AF-S8DD56-F1
#
_entry.id   AF-S8DD56-F1
#
_cell.length_a   1.000
_cell.length_b   1.000
_cell.length_c   1.000
_cell.angle_alpha   90.00
_cell.angle_beta   90.00
_cell.angle_gamma   90.00
#
_symmetry.space_group_name_H-M   'P 1'
#
loop_
_entity.id
_entity.type
_entity.pdbx_description
1 polymer ?
#
loop_
_entity_poly.entity_id
_entity_poly.type
_entity_poly.pdbx_seq_one_letter_code
_entity_poly.pdbx_strand_id
1 'polypeptide(L)'
;NYQRWVVRMKAYLLGQGLWEAVTSGELPQAIEHPTPNQLKIHEERVARYHRALDVIFSSVDEHVFSRIMHCDSAKKAWEQLQDAFQGSTKTREMDIITLKREFEGMRMKDLEN
;
A
#
# COMPACT_ATOMS: atom_id res chain seq x y z
N ASN A 1 6.05 7.71 -17.46
CA ASN A 1 6.91 7.88 -16.26
C ASN A 1 6.30 7.30 -14.99
N TYR A 2 5.05 7.63 -14.64
CA TYR A 2 4.38 7.09 -13.43
C TYR A 2 4.38 5.56 -13.33
N GLN A 3 4.01 4.83 -14.39
CA GLN A 3 4.00 3.34 -14.37
C GLN A 3 5.37 2.74 -13.99
N ARG A 4 6.46 3.32 -14.49
CA ARG A 4 7.83 2.89 -14.15
C ARG A 4 8.14 3.18 -12.67
N TRP A 5 7.71 4.33 -12.17
CA TRP A 5 7.84 4.68 -10.76
C TRP A 5 7.06 3.70 -9.88
N VAL A 6 5.80 3.38 -10.22
CA VAL A 6 4.97 2.42 -9.47
C VAL A 6 5.65 1.07 -9.33
N VAL A 7 6.17 0.50 -10.43
CA VAL A 7 6.85 -0.80 -10.40
C VAL A 7 8.09 -0.77 -9.51
N ARG A 8 8.94 0.27 -9.65
CA ARG A 8 10.16 0.41 -8.84
C ARG A 8 9.84 0.64 -7.37
N MET A 9 8.89 1.52 -7.07
CA MET A 9 8.52 1.86 -5.70
C MET A 9 7.89 0.67 -4.99
N LYS A 10 6.97 -0.05 -5.65
CA LYS A 10 6.40 -1.28 -5.10
C LYS A 10 7.48 -2.32 -4.79
N ALA A 11 8.43 -2.54 -5.70
CA ALA A 11 9.55 -3.46 -5.46
C ALA A 11 10.42 -3.00 -4.27
N TYR A 12 10.71 -1.71 -4.17
CA TYR A 12 11.48 -1.14 -3.05
C TYR A 12 10.76 -1.33 -1.71
N LEU A 13 9.48 -0.98 -1.62
CA LEU A 13 8.68 -1.13 -0.40
C LEU A 13 8.51 -2.60 0.01
N LEU A 14 8.37 -3.51 -0.96
CA LEU A 14 8.34 -4.96 -0.69
C LEU A 14 9.68 -5.44 -0.13
N GLY A 15 10.80 -5.03 -0.75
CA GLY A 15 12.14 -5.38 -0.28
C GLY A 15 12.48 -4.84 1.12
N GLN A 16 11.85 -3.75 1.53
CA GLN A 16 12.00 -3.15 2.86
C GLN A 16 10.95 -3.63 3.88
N GLY A 17 10.01 -4.51 3.50
CA GLY A 17 8.93 -4.95 4.38
C GLY A 17 7.96 -3.82 4.78
N LEU A 18 7.84 -2.79 3.94
CA LEU A 18 7.02 -1.60 4.15
C LEU A 18 5.69 -1.63 3.38
N TRP A 19 5.52 -2.57 2.44
CA TRP A 19 4.33 -2.65 1.58
C TRP A 19 3.02 -2.80 2.36
N GLU A 20 3.03 -3.49 3.50
CA GLU A 20 1.87 -3.64 4.40
C GLU A 20 1.29 -2.29 4.81
N ALA A 21 2.14 -1.28 5.06
CA ALA A 21 1.72 0.05 5.45
C ALA A 21 0.98 0.81 4.34
N VAL A 22 1.28 0.48 3.07
CA VAL A 22 0.60 1.06 1.90
C VAL A 22 -0.73 0.37 1.65
N THR A 23 -0.87 -0.92 1.96
CA THR A 23 -2.12 -1.67 1.72
C THR A 23 -3.13 -1.55 2.86
N SER A 24 -2.68 -1.68 4.11
CA SER A 24 -3.55 -1.65 5.28
C SER A 24 -4.03 -0.21 5.54
N GLY A 25 -3.10 0.75 5.56
CA GLY A 25 -3.36 2.18 5.74
C GLY A 25 -3.84 2.60 7.12
N GLU A 26 -4.04 1.64 8.03
CA GLU A 26 -4.37 1.88 9.41
C GLU A 26 -3.10 1.74 10.25
N LEU A 27 -2.82 2.75 11.06
CA LEU A 27 -1.75 2.63 12.06
C LEU A 27 -2.08 1.46 13.00
N PRO A 28 -1.07 0.69 13.45
CA PRO A 28 -1.26 -0.32 14.47
C PRO A 28 -1.98 0.29 15.68
N GLN A 29 -3.05 -0.35 16.15
CA GLN A 29 -3.76 0.08 17.35
C GLN A 29 -2.89 -0.11 18.59
N ALA A 30 -3.06 0.77 19.57
CA ALA A 30 -2.41 0.65 20.87
C ALA A 30 -2.81 -0.67 21.53
N ILE A 31 -1.84 -1.31 22.21
CA ILE A 31 -2.06 -2.54 22.96
C ILE A 31 -2.39 -2.14 24.40
N GLU A 32 -3.48 -2.67 24.94
CA GLU A 32 -3.86 -2.46 26.34
C GLU A 32 -2.96 -3.30 27.26
N HIS A 33 -2.38 -2.68 28.29
CA HIS A 33 -1.41 -3.30 29.20
C HIS A 33 -0.28 -4.10 28.51
N PRO A 34 0.55 -3.45 27.66
CA PRO A 34 1.57 -4.15 26.91
C PRO A 34 2.71 -4.60 27.82
N THR A 35 3.19 -5.81 27.58
CA THR A 35 4.52 -6.21 28.06
C THR A 35 5.61 -5.36 27.37
N PRO A 36 6.81 -5.23 27.95
CA PRO A 36 7.91 -4.48 27.32
C PRO A 36 8.24 -4.98 25.90
N ASN A 37 8.14 -6.29 25.65
CA ASN A 37 8.37 -6.86 24.32
C ASN A 37 7.27 -6.49 23.32
N GLN A 38 6.00 -6.48 23.75
CA GLN A 38 4.88 -6.06 22.91
C GLN A 38 4.94 -4.57 22.58
N LEU A 39 5.33 -3.73 23.54
CA LEU A 39 5.51 -2.30 23.31
C LEU A 39 6.57 -2.05 22.24
N LYS A 40 7.74 -2.71 22.36
CA LYS A 40 8.82 -2.60 21.37
C LYS A 40 8.36 -3.01 19.96
N ILE A 41 7.67 -4.15 19.84
CA ILE A 41 7.13 -4.63 18.55
C ILE A 41 6.11 -3.63 17.98
N HIS A 42 5.26 -3.05 18.83
CA HIS A 42 4.28 -2.06 18.42
C HIS A 42 4.96 -0.78 17.90
N GLU A 43 5.94 -0.24 18.62
CA GLU A 43 6.72 0.93 18.19
C GLU A 43 7.44 0.68 16.87
N GLU A 44 8.07 -0.49 16.70
CA GLU A 44 8.70 -0.89 15.43
C GLU A 44 7.69 -0.99 14.28
N ARG A 45 6.48 -1.49 14.56
CA ARG A 45 5.38 -1.50 13.58
C ARG A 45 4.95 -0.08 13.22
N VAL A 46 4.69 0.79 14.18
CA VAL A 46 4.32 2.19 13.94
C VAL A 46 5.41 2.93 13.15
N ALA A 47 6.68 2.70 13.47
CA ALA A 47 7.81 3.30 12.76
C ALA A 47 7.86 2.87 11.29
N ARG A 48 7.49 1.62 10.96
CA ARG A 48 7.40 1.16 9.57
C ARG A 48 6.34 1.91 8.76
N TYR A 49 5.22 2.27 9.38
CA TYR A 49 4.17 3.05 8.69
C TYR A 49 4.64 4.46 8.34
N HIS A 50 5.30 5.14 9.29
CA HIS A 50 5.89 6.46 9.04
C HIS A 50 7.02 6.41 8.01
N ARG A 51 7.88 5.39 8.07
CA ARG A 51 8.95 5.19 7.08
C ARG A 51 8.41 4.94 5.68
N ALA A 52 7.31 4.20 5.55
CA ALA A 52 6.68 4.01 4.24
C ALA A 52 6.18 5.34 3.65
N LEU A 53 5.60 6.21 4.47
CA LEU A 53 5.15 7.54 4.05
C LEU A 53 6.33 8.43 3.63
N ASP A 54 7.39 8.46 4.44
CA ASP A 54 8.61 9.20 4.16
C ASP A 54 9.28 8.77 2.84
N VAL A 55 9.33 7.46 2.58
CA VAL A 55 9.84 6.90 1.31
C VAL A 55 9.02 7.38 0.12
N ILE A 56 7.69 7.41 0.22
CA ILE A 56 6.83 7.91 -0.86
C ILE A 56 7.10 9.40 -1.09
N PHE A 57 7.09 10.21 -0.03
CA PHE A 57 7.36 11.65 -0.10
C PHE A 57 8.73 11.96 -0.71
N SER A 58 9.76 11.25 -0.29
CA SER A 58 11.13 11.45 -0.77
C SER A 58 11.37 11.00 -2.21
N SER A 59 10.42 10.25 -2.80
CA SER A 59 10.57 9.66 -4.14
C SER A 59 9.90 10.43 -5.26
N VAL A 60 9.15 11.48 -4.92
CA VAL A 60 8.41 12.31 -5.86
C VAL A 60 9.05 13.69 -5.98
N ASP A 61 8.81 14.39 -7.08
CA ASP A 61 9.25 15.78 -7.22
C ASP A 61 8.41 16.75 -6.37
N GLU A 62 8.87 17.99 -6.22
CA GLU A 62 8.22 19.02 -5.39
C GLU A 62 6.79 19.33 -5.83
N HIS A 63 6.51 19.31 -7.14
CA HIS A 63 5.17 19.55 -7.65
C HIS A 63 4.21 18.44 -7.22
N VAL A 64 4.63 17.18 -7.32
CA VAL A 64 3.84 16.03 -6.88
C VAL A 64 3.74 15.98 -5.36
N PHE A 65 4.83 16.27 -4.64
CA PHE A 65 4.85 16.34 -3.18
C PHE A 65 3.80 17.31 -2.64
N SER A 66 3.71 18.52 -3.24
CA SER A 66 2.72 19.53 -2.83
C SER A 66 1.27 19.03 -2.89
N ARG A 67 0.98 18.04 -3.75
CA ARG A 67 -0.35 17.44 -3.89
C ARG A 67 -0.65 16.38 -2.83
N ILE A 68 0.37 15.77 -2.21
CA ILE A 68 0.21 14.64 -1.27
C ILE A 68 0.70 14.96 0.14
N MET A 69 1.34 16.11 0.37
CA MET A 69 1.95 16.48 1.66
C MET A 69 0.96 16.55 2.83
N HIS A 70 -0.34 16.63 2.55
CA HIS A 70 -1.41 16.62 3.55
C HIS A 70 -1.85 15.21 3.95
N CYS A 71 -1.35 14.17 3.28
CA CYS A 71 -1.64 12.78 3.63
C CYS A 71 -0.89 12.39 4.92
N ASP A 72 -1.63 11.81 5.85
CA ASP A 72 -1.15 11.30 7.14
C ASP A 72 -0.72 9.83 7.09
N SER A 73 -0.93 9.14 5.97
CA SER A 73 -0.60 7.73 5.80
C SER A 73 -0.05 7.43 4.42
N ALA A 74 0.83 6.42 4.37
CA ALA A 74 1.42 5.94 3.13
C ALA A 74 0.36 5.45 2.13
N LYS A 75 -0.74 4.87 2.64
CA LYS A 75 -1.89 4.45 1.83
C LYS A 75 -2.57 5.63 1.15
N LYS A 76 -2.97 6.67 1.91
CA LYS A 76 -3.64 7.83 1.33
C LYS A 76 -2.77 8.52 0.27
N ALA A 77 -1.48 8.70 0.58
CA ALA A 77 -0.52 9.27 -0.36
C ALA A 77 -0.43 8.42 -1.64
N TRP A 78 -0.34 7.09 -1.50
CA TRP A 78 -0.31 6.16 -2.63
C TRP A 78 -1.59 6.19 -3.48
N GLU A 79 -2.75 6.13 -2.85
CA GLU A 79 -4.06 6.18 -3.53
C GLU A 79 -4.23 7.51 -4.29
N GLN A 80 -3.87 8.64 -3.67
CA GLN A 80 -3.95 9.94 -4.32
C GLN A 80 -3.00 10.07 -5.51
N LEU A 81 -1.80 9.48 -5.44
CA LEU A 81 -0.90 9.38 -6.60
C LEU A 81 -1.53 8.54 -7.71
N GLN A 82 -2.18 7.43 -7.38
CA GLN A 82 -2.86 6.62 -8.39
C GLN A 82 -4.02 7.39 -9.03
N ASP A 83 -4.86 8.05 -8.24
CA ASP A 83 -5.97 8.85 -8.75
C ASP A 83 -5.49 10.01 -9.64
N ALA A 84 -4.43 10.70 -9.23
CA ALA A 84 -3.86 11.84 -9.97
C ALA A 84 -3.22 11.45 -11.32
N PHE A 85 -2.70 10.23 -11.45
CA PHE A 85 -1.91 9.81 -12.62
C PHE A 85 -2.50 8.62 -13.41
N GLN A 86 -3.53 7.95 -12.91
CA GLN A 86 -4.19 6.82 -13.58
C GLN A 86 -5.72 6.95 -13.63
N GLY A 87 -6.34 7.89 -12.92
CA GLY A 87 -7.78 7.86 -12.64
C GLY A 87 -8.12 6.75 -11.64
N SER A 88 -9.29 6.82 -10.99
CA SER A 88 -9.54 6.10 -9.73
C SER A 88 -9.20 4.60 -9.79
N THR A 89 -8.28 4.16 -8.92
CA THR A 89 -7.76 2.78 -8.85
C THR A 89 -8.82 1.72 -8.54
N LYS A 90 -9.96 2.15 -7.98
CA LYS A 90 -11.09 1.29 -7.59
C LYS A 90 -11.53 0.34 -8.71
N THR A 91 -11.52 0.82 -9.96
CA THR A 91 -11.87 0.01 -11.13
C THR A 91 -10.85 -1.10 -11.36
N ARG A 92 -9.56 -0.79 -11.27
CA ARG A 92 -8.48 -1.73 -11.58
C ARG A 92 -8.27 -2.82 -10.50
N GLU A 93 -8.56 -2.51 -9.24
CA GLU A 93 -8.60 -3.52 -8.17
C GLU A 93 -9.83 -4.43 -8.26
N MET A 94 -11.00 -3.87 -8.61
CA MET A 94 -12.18 -4.69 -8.96
C MET A 94 -11.89 -5.58 -10.17
N ASP A 95 -11.17 -5.09 -11.19
CA ASP A 95 -10.79 -5.89 -12.34
C ASP A 95 -9.90 -7.06 -11.94
N ILE A 96 -8.91 -6.86 -11.06
CA ILE A 96 -8.04 -7.95 -10.58
C ILE A 96 -8.81 -8.97 -9.74
N ILE A 97 -9.72 -8.52 -8.86
CA ILE A 97 -10.57 -9.43 -8.07
C ILE A 97 -11.51 -10.22 -8.97
N THR A 98 -12.08 -9.56 -9.99
CA THR A 98 -12.96 -10.17 -10.98
C THR A 98 -12.20 -11.21 -11.80
N LEU A 99 -11.03 -10.86 -12.34
CA LEU A 99 -10.16 -11.78 -13.08
C LEU A 99 -9.72 -12.99 -12.24
N LYS A 100 -9.43 -12.79 -10.95
CA LYS A 100 -9.13 -13.91 -10.04
C LYS A 100 -10.32 -14.84 -9.85
N ARG A 101 -11.53 -14.29 -9.65
CA ARG A 101 -12.76 -15.09 -9.55
C ARG A 101 -13.06 -15.83 -10.84
N GLU A 102 -12.89 -15.19 -12.00
CA GLU A 102 -13.07 -15.83 -13.31
C GLU A 102 -12.06 -16.97 -13.50
N PHE A 103 -10.80 -16.75 -13.13
CA PHE A 103 -9.76 -17.77 -13.20
C PHE A 103 -10.05 -18.98 -12.30
N GLU A 104 -10.45 -18.74 -11.04
CA GLU A 104 -10.86 -19.82 -10.14
C GLU A 104 -12.10 -20.56 -10.65
N GLY A 105 -13.08 -19.84 -11.20
CA GLY A 105 -14.30 -20.42 -11.77
C GLY A 105 -14.04 -21.27 -13.02
N MET A 106 -13.09 -20.89 -13.87
CA MET A 106 -12.64 -21.73 -15.00
C MET A 106 -12.04 -23.05 -14.50
N ARG A 107 -11.19 -22.99 -13.47
CA ARG A 107 -10.57 -24.20 -12.89
C ARG A 107 -11.57 -25.14 -12.23
N MET A 108 -12.64 -24.63 -11.61
CA MET A 108 -13.69 -25.48 -11.04
C MET A 108 -14.49 -26.22 -12.11
N LYS A 109 -14.81 -25.54 -13.22
CA LYS A 109 -15.53 -26.16 -14.36
C LYS A 109 -14.72 -27.22 -15.08
N ASP A 110 -13.40 -27.09 -15.12
CA ASP A 110 -12.50 -28.11 -15.68
C ASP A 110 -12.36 -29.37 -14.81
N LEU A 111 -12.77 -29.32 -13.54
CA LEU A 111 -12.70 -30.44 -12.58
C LEU A 111 -14.03 -31.19 -12.40
N GLU A 112 -15.15 -30.64 -12.90
CA GLU A 112 -16.49 -31.24 -12.82
C GLU A 112 -16.88 -32.08 -14.06
N ASN A 113 -15.92 -32.44 -14.92
CA ASN A 113 -16.15 -33.19 -16.16
C ASN A 113 -15.36 -34.51 -16.21
#